data_AF-A0A6P2AP77-F1
#
_entry.id   AF-A0A6P2AP77-F1
#
_cell.length_a   1.000
_cell.length_b   1.000
_cell.length_c   1.000
_cell.angle_alpha   90.00
_cell.angle_beta   90.00
_cell.angle_gamma   90.00
#
_symmetry.space_group_name_H-M   'P 1'
#
loop_
_entity.id
_entity.type
_entity.pdbx_description
1 polymer ?
#
loop_
_entity_poly.entity_id
_entity_poly.type
_entity_poly.pdbx_seq_one_letter_code
_entity_poly.pdbx_strand_id
1 'polypeptide(L)'
;MNLIDWITWLVWGLFGLTYLSMVFLLWWALFGDRARHRRRCPKCWYDLSYTEGMRCTECGFAATREAQLHRTRRRPIWAVFAVTVCLALSVLINERTQQQGWSGLIPTRALVIALPWSGQPPNPVLDELGRRMQQMRLTSSQWETVIVRAVEGDRWAQPLDDNWQQKYAPMLDFWRYRNRPSGVNWGSVNPRNDEAAADHDFADWLFELPPLVLINLPQHLPAEYEPFVNLSIRDWWPIGTRTRVRIMDSRRPDEPLMTVFHGSQLPQRNSLILPLPADAREIEPFLLNIHFDHFDAAKEVWNETHVVHSELALAQIDTRAEPLRPIESEEAEQVIRSAVRGEIVRWGEGIHPVRFRYMPQRTFVAELDDVAIGIEVTLKRDGEKARQITMWWMAGSNIANLQLDRNRNFGYEVTYENHDLLFGPGGQDAEWTMDVVGKPSIAARAQTVGSYWSGAYTVPAEFRDSGRVAPTPESWRPEHDPDYVSGEVPAPIKPFDPDDQDQDMER
;
A
#
# COMPACT_ATOMS: atom_id res chain seq x y z
N MET A 1 -6.52 24.31 16.56
CA MET A 1 -6.07 23.30 17.56
C MET A 1 -7.31 22.81 18.26
N ASN A 2 -7.65 21.52 18.17
CA ASN A 2 -8.92 21.03 18.71
C ASN A 2 -8.87 20.95 20.23
N LEU A 3 -10.01 21.18 20.88
CA LEU A 3 -10.15 21.18 22.34
C LEU A 3 -9.59 19.91 22.99
N ILE A 4 -9.72 18.76 22.32
CA ILE A 4 -9.23 17.46 22.78
C ILE A 4 -7.69 17.43 22.90
N ASP A 5 -6.98 18.03 21.95
CA ASP A 5 -5.51 18.09 22.01
C ASP A 5 -5.05 18.91 23.21
N TRP A 6 -5.72 20.05 23.46
CA TRP A 6 -5.46 20.90 24.62
C TRP A 6 -5.69 20.18 25.94
N ILE A 7 -6.81 19.48 26.08
CA ILE A 7 -7.13 18.71 27.28
C ILE A 7 -6.07 17.63 27.50
N THR A 8 -5.62 16.96 26.43
CA THR A 8 -4.60 15.91 26.52
C THR A 8 -3.27 16.46 27.03
N TRP A 9 -2.81 17.61 26.51
CA TRP A 9 -1.60 18.29 27.01
C TRP A 9 -1.73 18.75 28.45
N LEU A 10 -2.87 19.31 28.84
CA LEU A 10 -3.12 19.72 30.22
C LEU A 10 -3.10 18.53 31.18
N VAL A 11 -3.69 17.41 30.78
CA VAL A 11 -3.69 16.17 31.58
C VAL A 11 -2.26 15.65 31.75
N TRP A 12 -1.47 15.55 30.68
CA TRP A 12 -0.07 15.10 30.79
C TRP A 12 0.81 16.08 31.57
N GLY A 13 0.62 17.38 31.37
CA GLY A 13 1.30 18.42 32.14
C GLY A 13 0.96 18.33 33.63
N LEU A 14 -0.30 18.09 33.97
CA LEU A 14 -0.75 17.88 35.34
C LEU A 14 -0.13 16.61 35.93
N PHE A 15 -0.11 15.49 35.21
CA PHE A 15 0.55 14.27 35.66
C PHE A 15 2.04 14.47 35.93
N GLY A 16 2.76 15.13 35.01
CA GLY A 16 4.17 15.45 35.18
C GLY A 16 4.41 16.35 36.40
N LEU A 17 3.59 17.40 36.56
CA LEU A 17 3.67 18.30 37.71
C LEU A 17 3.36 17.58 39.02
N THR A 18 2.34 16.72 39.05
CA THR A 18 2.01 15.90 40.22
C THR A 18 3.16 14.96 40.56
N TYR A 19 3.74 14.28 39.57
CA TYR A 19 4.88 13.37 39.81
C TYR A 19 6.08 14.12 40.39
N LEU A 20 6.46 15.26 39.80
CA LEU A 20 7.54 16.12 40.32
C LEU A 20 7.24 16.64 41.73
N SER A 21 5.99 17.02 41.99
CA SER A 21 5.56 17.47 43.31
C SER A 21 5.66 16.35 44.36
N MET A 22 5.32 15.11 44.00
CA MET A 22 5.46 13.95 44.88
C MET A 22 6.92 13.58 45.13
N VAL A 23 7.79 13.67 44.12
CA VAL A 23 9.24 13.48 44.29
C VAL A 23 9.82 14.56 45.22
N PHE A 24 9.40 15.81 45.06
CA PHE A 24 9.79 16.89 45.96
C PHE A 24 9.28 16.67 47.39
N LEU A 25 8.02 16.26 47.54
CA LEU A 25 7.42 15.94 48.84
C LEU A 25 8.16 14.78 49.54
N LEU A 26 8.54 13.74 48.79
CA LEU A 26 9.34 12.63 49.29
C LEU A 26 10.71 13.10 49.76
N TRP A 27 11.40 13.90 48.95
CA TRP A 27 12.70 14.49 49.30
C TRP A 27 12.59 15.35 50.56
N TRP A 28 11.58 16.22 50.64
CA TRP A 28 11.34 17.06 51.80
C TRP A 28 10.99 16.24 53.05
N ALA A 29 10.16 15.20 52.92
CA ALA A 29 9.76 14.34 54.03
C ALA A 29 10.94 13.55 54.64
N LEU A 30 11.95 13.23 53.81
CA LEU A 30 13.14 12.49 54.24
C LEU A 30 14.31 13.39 54.66
N PHE A 31 14.48 14.55 54.00
CA PHE A 31 15.69 15.36 54.09
C PHE A 31 15.47 16.84 54.42
N GLY A 32 14.24 17.36 54.41
CA GLY A 32 13.96 18.78 54.61
C GLY A 32 14.40 19.29 55.99
N ASP A 33 14.11 18.52 57.04
CA ASP A 33 14.35 18.91 58.43
C ASP A 33 15.63 18.29 59.01
N ARG A 34 16.80 18.57 58.41
CA ARG A 34 18.11 18.18 58.96
C ARG A 34 18.47 19.02 60.19
N ALA A 35 18.95 18.38 61.25
CA ALA A 35 19.31 19.07 62.50
C ALA A 35 20.46 20.09 62.35
N ARG A 36 21.30 19.98 61.30
CA ARG A 36 22.42 20.91 60.99
C ARG A 36 23.24 21.30 62.24
N HIS A 37 23.62 20.31 63.04
CA HIS A 37 24.35 20.46 64.32
C HIS A 37 23.64 21.27 65.42
N ARG A 38 22.38 21.67 65.24
CA ARG A 38 21.57 22.29 66.30
C ARG A 38 20.92 21.22 67.18
N ARG A 39 20.75 21.51 68.46
CA ARG A 39 20.01 20.68 69.40
C ARG A 39 18.53 20.97 69.21
N ARG A 40 17.73 19.99 68.78
CA ARG A 40 16.28 20.13 68.60
C ARG A 40 15.53 19.00 69.28
N CYS A 41 14.40 19.31 69.90
CA CYS A 41 13.55 18.27 70.49
C CYS A 41 12.97 17.36 69.37
N PRO A 42 13.10 16.02 69.44
CA PRO A 42 12.59 15.13 68.40
C PRO A 42 11.05 15.08 68.31
N LYS A 43 10.33 15.52 69.36
CA LYS A 43 8.86 15.49 69.42
C LYS A 43 8.24 16.78 68.86
N CYS A 44 8.61 17.95 69.39
CA CYS A 44 8.05 19.24 68.96
C CYS A 44 8.93 20.03 67.99
N TRP A 45 10.19 19.64 67.77
CA TRP A 45 11.17 20.34 66.93
C TRP A 45 11.65 21.72 67.44
N TYR A 46 11.37 22.03 68.71
CA TYR A 46 11.85 23.23 69.38
C TYR A 46 13.38 23.26 69.47
N ASP A 47 13.98 24.44 69.24
CA ASP A 47 15.42 24.65 69.27
C ASP A 47 15.90 24.78 70.73
N LEU A 48 16.73 23.82 71.16
CA LEU A 48 17.27 23.73 72.52
C LEU A 48 18.73 24.20 72.58
N SER A 49 19.19 24.96 71.57
CA SER A 49 20.58 25.44 71.53
C SER A 49 20.94 26.38 72.70
N TYR A 50 19.96 27.00 73.34
CA TYR A 50 20.15 27.92 74.48
C TYR A 50 19.62 27.37 75.82
N THR A 51 19.15 26.12 75.85
CA THR A 51 18.61 25.52 77.07
C THR A 51 19.58 24.46 77.59
N GLU A 52 20.11 24.68 78.79
CA GLU A 52 20.94 23.69 79.46
C GLU A 52 20.10 22.50 79.94
N GLY A 53 20.65 21.29 79.78
CA GLY A 53 19.99 20.04 80.17
C GLY A 53 19.39 19.25 79.00
N MET A 54 18.68 18.17 79.37
CA MET A 54 18.20 17.12 78.47
C MET A 54 16.67 17.11 78.31
N ARG A 55 15.95 18.08 78.91
CA ARG A 55 14.49 18.13 78.93
C ARG A 55 13.98 19.33 78.13
N CYS A 56 13.11 19.09 77.16
CA CYS A 56 12.49 20.13 76.36
C CYS A 56 11.48 20.94 77.18
N THR A 57 11.62 22.26 77.18
CA THR A 57 10.77 23.20 77.92
C THR A 57 9.35 23.31 77.35
N GLU A 58 9.18 23.13 76.04
CA GLU A 58 7.87 23.22 75.38
C GLU A 58 6.99 21.97 75.60
N CYS A 59 7.49 20.79 75.19
CA CYS A 59 6.67 19.58 75.15
C CYS A 59 6.98 18.57 76.26
N GLY A 60 7.89 18.92 77.17
CA GLY A 60 8.30 18.09 78.30
C GLY A 60 9.11 16.83 77.96
N PHE A 61 9.52 16.64 76.71
CA PHE A 61 10.28 15.46 76.29
C PHE A 61 11.67 15.43 76.95
N ALA A 62 11.97 14.38 77.70
CA ALA A 62 13.28 14.16 78.32
C ALA A 62 14.12 13.20 77.46
N ALA A 63 15.15 13.73 76.80
CA ALA A 63 16.11 12.93 76.07
C ALA A 63 16.95 12.09 77.04
N THR A 64 17.21 10.84 76.67
CA THR A 64 18.08 9.93 77.44
C THR A 64 19.55 10.04 77.03
N ARG A 65 19.82 10.53 75.81
CA ARG A 65 21.18 10.67 75.24
C ARG A 65 21.23 11.91 74.36
N GLU A 66 22.35 12.62 74.36
CA GLU A 66 22.56 13.85 73.59
C GLU A 66 22.31 13.65 72.08
N ALA A 67 22.67 12.47 71.55
CA ALA A 67 22.40 12.10 70.16
C ALA A 67 20.90 12.14 69.76
N GLN A 68 19.98 11.99 70.73
CA GLN A 68 18.54 12.08 70.45
C GLN A 68 18.12 13.52 70.08
N LEU A 69 18.84 14.53 70.55
CA LEU A 69 18.61 15.94 70.24
C LEU A 69 19.13 16.35 68.85
N HIS A 70 19.96 15.51 68.22
CA HIS A 70 20.44 15.71 66.86
C HIS A 70 19.72 14.84 65.82
N ARG A 71 18.67 14.10 66.22
CA ARG A 71 17.93 13.21 65.33
C ARG A 71 17.13 14.02 64.30
N THR A 72 17.30 13.72 63.01
CA THR A 72 16.49 14.28 61.91
C THR A 72 15.01 13.95 62.08
N ARG A 73 14.11 14.95 62.01
CA ARG A 73 12.67 14.73 61.96
C ARG A 73 12.29 14.26 60.57
N ARG A 74 12.11 12.95 60.42
CA ARG A 74 11.55 12.36 59.20
C ARG A 74 10.03 12.30 59.34
N ARG A 75 9.32 12.48 58.22
CA ARG A 75 7.86 12.42 58.17
C ARG A 75 7.45 11.14 57.40
N PRO A 76 7.51 9.94 58.03
CA PRO A 76 7.39 8.68 57.31
C PRO A 76 6.03 8.51 56.64
N ILE A 77 4.94 9.03 57.21
CA ILE A 77 3.60 8.95 56.61
C ILE A 77 3.57 9.69 55.27
N TRP A 78 4.13 10.90 55.20
CA TRP A 78 4.20 11.68 53.95
C TRP A 78 5.13 11.02 52.92
N ALA A 79 6.21 10.39 53.38
CA ALA A 79 7.10 9.63 52.49
C ALA A 79 6.38 8.41 51.90
N VAL A 80 5.66 7.62 52.73
CA VAL A 80 4.87 6.46 52.27
C VAL A 80 3.79 6.92 51.29
N PHE A 81 3.06 8.00 51.60
CA PHE A 81 2.05 8.55 50.70
C PHE A 81 2.64 8.95 49.33
N ALA A 82 3.73 9.72 49.32
CA ALA A 82 4.39 10.14 48.09
C ALA A 82 4.87 8.95 47.26
N VAL A 83 5.47 7.93 47.89
CA VAL A 83 5.92 6.70 47.22
C VAL A 83 4.73 5.94 46.64
N THR A 84 3.65 5.75 47.40
CA THR A 84 2.45 5.04 46.93
C THR A 84 1.82 5.74 45.72
N VAL A 85 1.71 7.08 45.75
CA VAL A 85 1.18 7.84 44.61
C VAL A 85 2.10 7.72 43.39
N CYS A 86 3.42 7.85 43.56
CA CYS A 86 4.37 7.66 42.45
C CYS A 86 4.26 6.26 41.84
N LEU A 87 4.18 5.21 42.67
CA LEU A 87 4.01 3.83 42.20
C LEU A 87 2.68 3.64 41.46
N ALA A 88 1.58 4.17 41.99
CA ALA A 88 0.28 4.09 41.32
C ALA A 88 0.30 4.78 39.95
N LEU A 89 0.90 5.98 39.86
CA LEU A 89 1.08 6.68 38.59
C LEU A 89 1.96 5.88 37.62
N SER A 90 3.05 5.29 38.10
CA SER A 90 3.93 4.44 37.28
C SER A 90 3.23 3.20 36.75
N VAL A 91 2.39 2.53 37.56
CA VAL A 91 1.60 1.36 37.11
C VAL A 91 0.60 1.77 36.03
N LEU A 92 -0.13 2.86 36.24
CA LEU A 92 -1.11 3.37 35.26
C LEU A 92 -0.45 3.74 33.92
N ILE A 93 0.72 4.40 33.97
CA ILE A 93 1.50 4.75 32.76
C ILE A 93 2.05 3.49 32.11
N ASN A 94 2.56 2.54 32.89
CA ASN A 94 3.14 1.30 32.37
C ASN A 94 2.09 0.44 31.66
N GLU A 95 0.89 0.28 32.23
CA GLU A 95 -0.20 -0.48 31.59
C GLU A 95 -0.57 0.10 30.21
N ARG A 96 -0.74 1.43 30.14
CA ARG A 96 -1.00 2.12 28.86
C ARG A 96 0.16 1.97 27.88
N THR A 97 1.39 2.08 28.37
CA THR A 97 2.61 1.96 27.55
C THR A 97 2.80 0.54 27.02
N GLN A 98 2.43 -0.49 27.80
CA GLN A 98 2.49 -1.88 27.34
C GLN A 98 1.43 -2.18 26.29
N GLN A 99 0.22 -1.61 26.41
CA GLN A 99 -0.86 -1.84 25.45
C GLN A 99 -0.67 -1.09 24.12
N GLN A 100 -0.15 0.14 24.16
CA GLN A 100 -0.12 1.04 22.99
C GLN A 100 1.28 1.43 22.53
N GLY A 101 2.32 1.11 23.31
CA GLY A 101 3.64 1.71 23.18
C GLY A 101 3.68 3.11 23.79
N TRP A 102 4.89 3.64 24.00
CA TRP A 102 5.08 5.00 24.53
C TRP A 102 4.57 6.09 23.57
N SER A 103 4.59 5.81 22.25
CA SER A 103 4.07 6.72 21.22
C SER A 103 2.55 6.89 21.30
N GLY A 104 1.81 5.91 21.84
CA GLY A 104 0.37 6.00 22.07
C GLY A 104 -0.03 7.14 23.02
N LEU A 105 0.88 7.58 23.89
CA LEU A 105 0.64 8.68 24.83
C LEU A 105 0.75 10.06 24.16
N ILE A 106 1.38 10.13 22.99
CA ILE A 106 1.66 11.39 22.29
C ILE A 106 0.41 11.87 21.54
N PRO A 107 0.00 13.14 21.66
CA PRO A 107 -1.12 13.68 20.88
C PRO A 107 -0.88 13.58 19.37
N THR A 108 -1.94 13.37 18.58
CA THR A 108 -1.81 13.11 17.12
C THR A 108 -1.07 14.24 16.42
N ARG A 109 -1.37 15.48 16.81
CA ARG A 109 -0.67 16.66 16.26
C ARG A 109 0.83 16.63 16.52
N ALA A 110 1.26 16.17 17.70
CA ALA A 110 2.68 16.07 18.01
C ALA A 110 3.35 14.94 17.22
N LEU A 111 2.66 13.83 16.96
CA LEU A 111 3.14 12.77 16.06
C LEU A 111 3.30 13.30 14.62
N VAL A 112 2.30 14.00 14.10
CA VAL A 112 2.35 14.61 12.76
C VAL A 112 3.45 15.67 12.65
N ILE A 113 3.63 16.50 13.70
CA ILE A 113 4.75 17.44 13.79
C ILE A 113 6.08 16.68 13.85
N ALA A 114 6.17 15.58 14.59
CA ALA A 114 7.37 14.77 14.71
C ALA A 114 7.74 14.01 13.42
N LEU A 115 6.83 13.94 12.43
CA LEU A 115 6.94 13.09 11.26
C LEU A 115 8.27 13.26 10.48
N PRO A 116 8.76 14.48 10.14
CA PRO A 116 10.06 14.65 9.52
C PRO A 116 11.17 13.96 10.30
N TRP A 117 11.13 14.00 11.63
CA TRP A 117 12.14 13.42 12.53
C TRP A 117 11.99 11.93 12.81
N SER A 118 10.97 11.25 12.29
CA SER A 118 10.68 9.85 12.64
C SER A 118 11.54 8.80 11.91
N GLY A 119 12.62 9.15 11.20
CA GLY A 119 13.53 8.18 10.58
C GLY A 119 12.83 7.14 9.67
N GLN A 120 13.45 5.97 9.49
CA GLN A 120 12.91 4.83 8.73
C GLN A 120 12.12 3.86 9.64
N PRO A 121 11.16 3.10 9.10
CA PRO A 121 10.55 1.97 9.80
C PRO A 121 11.58 0.89 10.19
N PRO A 122 11.36 0.14 11.30
CA PRO A 122 10.25 0.30 12.25
C PRO A 122 10.43 1.56 13.11
N ASN A 123 9.38 2.38 13.22
CA ASN A 123 9.41 3.59 14.03
C ASN A 123 8.12 3.75 14.84
N PRO A 124 8.19 3.87 16.18
CA PRO A 124 7.01 3.97 17.04
C PRO A 124 6.06 5.13 16.71
N VAL A 125 6.57 6.25 16.17
CA VAL A 125 5.76 7.41 15.72
C VAL A 125 4.98 7.04 14.47
N LEU A 126 5.63 6.41 13.48
CA LEU A 126 4.99 5.98 12.24
C LEU A 126 3.95 4.89 12.51
N ASP A 127 4.29 3.90 13.33
CA ASP A 127 3.41 2.79 13.68
C ASP A 127 2.15 3.29 14.40
N GLU A 128 2.31 4.22 15.36
CA GLU A 128 1.18 4.81 16.06
C GLU A 128 0.34 5.71 15.16
N LEU A 129 0.98 6.52 14.30
CA LEU A 129 0.25 7.36 13.37
C LEU A 129 -0.56 6.50 12.37
N GLY A 130 0.03 5.44 11.83
CA GLY A 130 -0.63 4.45 10.98
C GLY A 130 -1.81 3.77 11.69
N ARG A 131 -1.64 3.38 12.96
CA ARG A 131 -2.73 2.84 13.78
C ARG A 131 -3.89 3.84 13.94
N ARG A 132 -3.59 5.12 14.17
CA ARG A 132 -4.62 6.18 14.29
C ARG A 132 -5.31 6.47 12.96
N MET A 133 -4.58 6.35 11.85
CA MET A 133 -5.15 6.45 10.50
C MET A 133 -6.17 5.33 10.28
N GLN A 134 -5.79 4.07 10.53
CA GLN A 134 -6.67 2.89 10.45
C GLN A 134 -7.91 3.01 11.34
N GLN A 135 -7.77 3.62 12.52
CA GLN A 135 -8.89 3.90 13.44
C GLN A 135 -9.71 5.15 13.08
N MET A 136 -9.41 5.81 11.95
CA MET A 136 -10.05 7.05 11.50
C MET A 136 -10.01 8.21 12.51
N ARG A 137 -8.94 8.28 13.33
CA ARG A 137 -8.79 9.29 14.40
C ARG A 137 -8.13 10.59 13.95
N LEU A 138 -7.65 10.67 12.71
CA LEU A 138 -7.07 11.90 12.17
C LEU A 138 -8.16 12.85 11.69
N THR A 139 -8.03 14.12 12.07
CA THR A 139 -8.89 15.23 11.61
C THR A 139 -8.45 15.70 10.22
N SER A 140 -9.32 16.42 9.48
CA SER A 140 -8.98 16.92 8.14
C SER A 140 -7.70 17.80 8.13
N SER A 141 -7.55 18.70 9.11
CA SER A 141 -6.33 19.51 9.27
C SER A 141 -5.07 18.73 9.64
N GLN A 142 -5.21 17.54 10.24
CA GLN A 142 -4.07 16.66 10.51
C GLN A 142 -3.67 15.92 9.23
N TRP A 143 -4.65 15.48 8.42
CA TRP A 143 -4.41 14.93 7.09
C TRP A 143 -3.74 15.93 6.17
N GLU A 144 -4.18 17.17 6.18
CA GLU A 144 -3.55 18.29 5.48
C GLU A 144 -2.07 18.40 5.80
N THR A 145 -1.72 18.43 7.08
CA THR A 145 -0.32 18.53 7.47
C THR A 145 0.49 17.28 7.05
N VAL A 146 -0.13 16.10 7.03
CA VAL A 146 0.51 14.87 6.54
C VAL A 146 0.75 14.94 5.03
N ILE A 147 -0.24 15.36 4.25
CA ILE A 147 -0.16 15.44 2.78
C ILE A 147 0.86 16.49 2.37
N VAL A 148 0.80 17.71 2.92
CA VAL A 148 1.78 18.76 2.64
C VAL A 148 3.20 18.27 2.92
N ARG A 149 3.42 17.55 4.03
CA ARG A 149 4.74 16.98 4.34
C ARG A 149 5.15 15.82 3.44
N ALA A 150 4.19 15.06 2.94
CA ALA A 150 4.49 14.04 1.94
C ALA A 150 4.89 14.69 0.61
N VAL A 151 4.22 15.76 0.20
CA VAL A 151 4.52 16.52 -1.03
C VAL A 151 5.88 17.21 -0.93
N GLU A 152 6.14 17.92 0.18
CA GLU A 152 7.42 18.59 0.44
C GLU A 152 8.57 17.59 0.68
N GLY A 153 8.25 16.41 1.21
CA GLY A 153 9.22 15.47 1.76
C GLY A 153 9.94 15.99 3.01
N ASP A 154 11.02 15.31 3.39
CA ASP A 154 11.92 15.78 4.44
C ASP A 154 13.37 15.38 4.16
N ARG A 155 14.30 15.86 5.00
CA ARG A 155 15.74 15.66 4.82
C ARG A 155 16.20 14.19 4.77
N TRP A 156 15.36 13.24 5.18
CA TRP A 156 15.65 11.81 5.15
C TRP A 156 14.75 11.02 4.21
N ALA A 157 13.72 11.65 3.65
CA ALA A 157 12.72 11.03 2.79
C ALA A 157 12.26 12.08 1.77
N GLN A 158 13.04 12.24 0.71
CA GLN A 158 12.69 13.11 -0.42
C GLN A 158 11.58 12.44 -1.25
N PRO A 159 10.67 13.21 -1.88
CA PRO A 159 9.59 12.64 -2.67
C PRO A 159 10.09 11.54 -3.63
N LEU A 160 9.39 10.40 -3.62
CA LEU A 160 9.64 9.20 -4.42
C LEU A 160 10.85 8.34 -4.06
N ASP A 161 11.77 8.78 -3.20
CA ASP A 161 12.87 7.92 -2.76
C ASP A 161 12.38 6.72 -1.94
N ASP A 162 13.25 5.72 -1.72
CA ASP A 162 12.87 4.51 -0.97
C ASP A 162 12.42 4.81 0.47
N ASN A 163 12.99 5.85 1.11
CA ASN A 163 12.65 6.22 2.48
C ASN A 163 11.28 6.87 2.55
N TRP A 164 10.97 7.72 1.58
CA TRP A 164 9.67 8.34 1.38
C TRP A 164 8.61 7.30 1.05
N GLN A 165 8.94 6.32 0.21
CA GLN A 165 8.03 5.22 -0.10
C GLN A 165 7.72 4.34 1.12
N GLN A 166 8.67 4.15 2.03
CA GLN A 166 8.42 3.44 3.28
C GLN A 166 7.64 4.27 4.30
N LYS A 167 7.83 5.60 4.27
CA LYS A 167 7.31 6.53 5.29
C LYS A 167 5.97 7.15 4.94
N TYR A 168 5.87 7.81 3.78
CA TYR A 168 4.73 8.61 3.37
C TYR A 168 3.77 7.86 2.45
N ALA A 169 4.27 7.02 1.53
CA ALA A 169 3.40 6.34 0.57
C ALA A 169 2.28 5.50 1.23
N PRO A 170 2.50 4.73 2.32
CA PRO A 170 1.42 3.97 2.95
C PRO A 170 0.33 4.87 3.56
N MET A 171 0.71 6.06 4.00
CA MET A 171 -0.22 7.05 4.56
C MET A 171 -1.09 7.65 3.45
N LEU A 172 -0.47 7.99 2.31
CA LEU A 172 -1.19 8.49 1.13
C LEU A 172 -2.09 7.41 0.53
N ASP A 173 -1.63 6.17 0.44
CA ASP A 173 -2.45 5.02 0.00
C ASP A 173 -3.68 4.86 0.91
N PHE A 174 -3.48 4.95 2.23
CA PHE A 174 -4.59 4.89 3.18
C PHE A 174 -5.56 6.06 3.03
N TRP A 175 -5.05 7.29 2.87
CA TRP A 175 -5.88 8.47 2.63
C TRP A 175 -6.73 8.30 1.37
N ARG A 176 -6.11 7.86 0.26
CA ARG A 176 -6.82 7.59 -1.00
C ARG A 176 -7.90 6.54 -0.80
N TYR A 177 -7.57 5.42 -0.15
CA TYR A 177 -8.52 4.34 0.12
C TYR A 177 -9.69 4.81 0.98
N ARG A 178 -9.43 5.61 2.03
CA ARG A 178 -10.45 6.16 2.92
C ARG A 178 -11.39 7.13 2.20
N ASN A 179 -10.83 8.04 1.39
CA ASN A 179 -11.61 9.04 0.67
C ASN A 179 -12.15 8.52 -0.67
N ARG A 180 -12.11 7.20 -0.87
CA ARG A 180 -12.83 6.56 -1.97
C ARG A 180 -14.33 6.81 -1.76
N PRO A 181 -15.05 7.42 -2.73
CA PRO A 181 -16.49 7.57 -2.69
C PRO A 181 -17.16 6.22 -2.44
N SER A 182 -17.75 6.03 -1.26
CA SER A 182 -18.45 4.80 -0.91
C SER A 182 -19.75 4.72 -1.70
N GLY A 183 -19.86 3.73 -2.60
CA GLY A 183 -21.13 3.41 -3.27
C GLY A 183 -21.42 4.14 -4.58
N VAL A 184 -20.47 4.90 -5.14
CA VAL A 184 -20.71 5.52 -6.45
C VAL A 184 -20.24 4.61 -7.58
N ASN A 185 -21.16 4.26 -8.47
CA ASN A 185 -20.83 3.74 -9.80
C ASN A 185 -20.01 4.83 -10.52
N TRP A 186 -18.74 4.55 -10.76
CA TRP A 186 -17.73 5.51 -11.27
C TRP A 186 -18.05 6.17 -12.61
N GLY A 187 -19.12 5.74 -13.30
CA GLY A 187 -19.64 6.40 -14.49
C GLY A 187 -20.47 7.66 -14.24
N SER A 188 -20.90 7.94 -12.99
CA SER A 188 -21.87 9.02 -12.71
C SER A 188 -21.49 9.99 -11.58
N VAL A 189 -20.24 9.99 -11.09
CA VAL A 189 -19.83 10.99 -10.09
C VAL A 189 -19.72 12.34 -10.78
N ASN A 190 -20.75 13.17 -10.64
CA ASN A 190 -20.66 14.59 -10.90
C ASN A 190 -19.95 15.23 -9.67
N PRO A 191 -18.74 15.79 -9.79
CA PRO A 191 -17.98 16.35 -8.66
C PRO A 191 -18.63 17.57 -7.97
N ARG A 192 -19.88 17.90 -8.29
CA ARG A 192 -20.60 19.11 -7.86
C ARG A 192 -21.39 19.01 -6.55
N ASN A 193 -21.35 17.90 -5.81
CA ASN A 193 -22.05 17.83 -4.53
C ASN A 193 -21.17 18.40 -3.40
N ASP A 194 -21.62 19.52 -2.83
CA ASP A 194 -20.88 20.54 -2.06
C ASP A 194 -20.13 20.09 -0.79
N GLU A 195 -20.31 18.86 -0.29
CA GLU A 195 -19.51 18.35 0.85
C GLU A 195 -18.14 17.80 0.43
N ALA A 196 -17.96 17.44 -0.85
CA ALA A 196 -16.66 17.03 -1.39
C ALA A 196 -15.77 18.23 -1.77
N ALA A 197 -16.30 19.46 -1.74
CA ALA A 197 -15.58 20.64 -2.17
C ALA A 197 -14.42 21.03 -1.22
N ALA A 198 -14.47 20.62 0.06
CA ALA A 198 -13.39 20.83 1.01
C ALA A 198 -12.15 19.94 0.73
N ASP A 199 -12.27 18.93 -0.13
CA ASP A 199 -11.14 18.08 -0.54
C ASP A 199 -10.44 18.57 -1.82
N HIS A 200 -10.93 19.63 -2.47
CA HIS A 200 -10.26 20.19 -3.66
C HIS A 200 -8.84 20.67 -3.36
N ASP A 201 -8.59 21.23 -2.18
CA ASP A 201 -7.26 21.71 -1.80
C ASP A 201 -6.23 20.57 -1.71
N PHE A 202 -6.64 19.35 -1.34
CA PHE A 202 -5.73 18.20 -1.32
C PHE A 202 -5.35 17.72 -2.72
N ALA A 203 -6.27 17.84 -3.68
CA ALA A 203 -6.04 17.39 -5.05
C ALA A 203 -4.87 18.15 -5.68
N ASP A 204 -4.87 19.49 -5.54
CA ASP A 204 -3.83 20.34 -6.09
C ASP A 204 -2.44 19.99 -5.53
N TRP A 205 -2.32 19.81 -4.21
CA TRP A 205 -1.05 19.37 -3.61
C TRP A 205 -0.62 17.97 -4.05
N LEU A 206 -1.55 17.03 -4.17
CA LEU A 206 -1.22 15.69 -4.64
C LEU A 206 -0.83 15.66 -6.12
N PHE A 207 -1.36 16.58 -6.93
CA PHE A 207 -0.89 16.76 -8.30
C PHE A 207 0.52 17.32 -8.38
N GLU A 208 1.05 17.97 -7.33
CA GLU A 208 2.47 18.36 -7.29
C GLU A 208 3.41 17.15 -7.07
N LEU A 209 2.90 16.03 -6.56
CA LEU A 209 3.70 14.80 -6.44
C LEU A 209 3.88 14.14 -7.81
N PRO A 210 5.13 13.99 -8.30
CA PRO A 210 5.39 13.25 -9.51
C PRO A 210 4.99 11.77 -9.32
N PRO A 211 4.45 11.10 -10.35
CA PRO A 211 4.25 9.66 -10.30
C PRO A 211 5.60 8.92 -10.18
N LEU A 212 5.65 7.88 -9.36
CA LEU A 212 6.77 6.95 -9.34
C LEU A 212 6.67 6.05 -10.57
N VAL A 213 7.66 6.14 -11.45
CA VAL A 213 7.80 5.25 -12.60
C VAL A 213 8.89 4.24 -12.31
N LEU A 214 8.49 2.98 -12.15
CA LEU A 214 9.41 1.86 -12.02
C LEU A 214 9.57 1.20 -13.39
N ILE A 215 10.79 1.25 -13.91
CA ILE A 215 11.11 0.70 -15.23
C ILE A 215 11.82 -0.63 -15.03
N ASN A 216 11.21 -1.71 -15.50
CA ASN A 216 11.80 -3.04 -15.47
C ASN A 216 12.14 -3.48 -16.89
N LEU A 217 13.44 -3.60 -17.17
CA LEU A 217 13.94 -4.21 -18.40
C LEU A 217 14.07 -5.73 -18.20
N PRO A 218 13.69 -6.55 -19.19
CA PRO A 218 13.98 -7.97 -19.14
C PRO A 218 15.50 -8.17 -19.13
N GLN A 219 16.03 -8.94 -18.18
CA GLN A 219 17.47 -9.26 -18.12
C GLN A 219 17.91 -10.15 -19.28
N HIS A 220 16.99 -11.01 -19.72
CA HIS A 220 17.20 -11.98 -20.79
C HIS A 220 16.07 -11.83 -21.80
N LEU A 221 16.42 -11.48 -23.04
CA LEU A 221 15.45 -11.37 -24.12
C LEU A 221 16.11 -11.80 -25.42
N PRO A 222 15.72 -12.96 -25.98
CA PRO A 222 16.26 -13.45 -27.24
C PRO A 222 16.27 -12.39 -28.34
N ALA A 223 17.32 -12.40 -29.16
CA ALA A 223 17.50 -11.42 -30.22
C ALA A 223 16.30 -11.33 -31.19
N GLU A 224 15.61 -12.44 -31.38
CA GLU A 224 14.42 -12.59 -32.23
C GLU A 224 13.15 -11.91 -31.70
N TYR A 225 13.08 -11.57 -30.40
CA TYR A 225 11.91 -10.90 -29.83
C TYR A 225 12.09 -9.39 -29.87
N GLU A 226 10.99 -8.68 -30.13
CA GLU A 226 10.94 -7.23 -30.06
C GLU A 226 11.29 -6.77 -28.64
N PRO A 227 12.21 -5.80 -28.49
CA PRO A 227 12.51 -5.23 -27.18
C PRO A 227 11.25 -4.60 -26.59
N PHE A 228 11.06 -4.78 -25.28
CA PHE A 228 9.97 -4.14 -24.55
C PHE A 228 10.43 -3.72 -23.17
N VAL A 229 9.66 -2.80 -22.57
CA VAL A 229 9.88 -2.30 -21.23
C VAL A 229 8.62 -2.48 -20.42
N ASN A 230 8.72 -3.02 -19.21
CA ASN A 230 7.61 -3.03 -18.27
C ASN A 230 7.69 -1.79 -17.38
N LEU A 231 6.77 -0.85 -17.59
CA LEU A 231 6.63 0.37 -16.82
C LEU A 231 5.57 0.15 -15.74
N SER A 232 5.98 0.11 -14.49
CA SER A 232 5.08 0.14 -13.34
C SER A 232 4.89 1.59 -12.88
N ILE A 233 3.72 2.15 -13.14
CA ILE A 233 3.37 3.51 -12.71
C ILE A 233 2.63 3.45 -11.38
N ARG A 234 3.05 4.30 -10.44
CA ARG A 234 2.37 4.53 -9.16
C ARG A 234 2.28 6.02 -8.89
N ASP A 235 1.08 6.56 -8.98
CA ASP A 235 0.77 7.91 -8.47
C ASP A 235 0.09 7.84 -7.11
N TRP A 236 0.00 9.00 -6.46
CA TRP A 236 -0.82 9.20 -5.26
C TRP A 236 -1.90 10.26 -5.48
N TRP A 237 -2.33 10.41 -6.73
CA TRP A 237 -3.33 11.41 -7.09
C TRP A 237 -4.72 10.98 -6.58
N PRO A 238 -5.66 11.93 -6.42
CA PRO A 238 -7.02 11.62 -6.00
C PRO A 238 -7.65 10.51 -6.85
N ILE A 239 -8.44 9.63 -6.23
CA ILE A 239 -9.11 8.54 -6.96
C ILE A 239 -10.12 9.13 -7.94
N GLY A 240 -10.08 8.67 -9.19
CA GLY A 240 -10.98 9.12 -10.25
C GLY A 240 -10.37 10.19 -11.16
N THR A 241 -9.17 10.69 -10.83
CA THR A 241 -8.37 11.47 -11.77
C THR A 241 -8.17 10.66 -13.05
N ARG A 242 -8.55 11.25 -14.19
CA ARG A 242 -8.19 10.72 -15.50
C ARG A 242 -6.80 11.21 -15.81
N THR A 243 -5.90 10.27 -15.98
CA THR A 243 -4.49 10.51 -16.31
C THR A 243 -4.25 10.07 -17.74
N ARG A 244 -3.51 10.87 -18.51
CA ARG A 244 -3.00 10.49 -19.81
C ARG A 244 -1.49 10.38 -19.71
N VAL A 245 -0.98 9.21 -20.00
CA VAL A 245 0.44 8.90 -20.01
C VAL A 245 0.89 8.85 -21.46
N ARG A 246 1.72 9.81 -21.88
CA ARG A 246 2.34 9.81 -23.21
C ARG A 246 3.81 9.44 -23.06
N ILE A 247 4.21 8.35 -23.68
CA ILE A 247 5.58 7.87 -23.64
C ILE A 247 6.20 8.21 -24.99
N MET A 248 7.24 9.05 -24.96
CA MET A 248 7.88 9.57 -26.17
C MET A 248 9.34 9.11 -26.21
N ASP A 249 9.79 8.75 -27.41
CA ASP A 249 11.21 8.67 -27.71
C ASP A 249 11.76 10.10 -27.80
N SER A 250 12.78 10.44 -27.01
CA SER A 250 13.41 11.76 -27.04
C SER A 250 13.84 12.24 -28.44
N ARG A 251 14.08 11.29 -29.37
CA ARG A 251 14.51 11.56 -30.74
C ARG A 251 13.34 11.84 -31.69
N ARG A 252 12.13 11.41 -31.32
CA ARG A 252 10.88 11.59 -32.07
C ARG A 252 9.83 12.25 -31.17
N PRO A 253 10.07 13.50 -30.72
CA PRO A 253 9.19 14.16 -29.75
C PRO A 253 7.77 14.40 -30.27
N ASP A 254 7.57 14.38 -31.60
CA ASP A 254 6.29 14.65 -32.24
C ASP A 254 5.35 13.43 -32.30
N GLU A 255 5.88 12.21 -32.08
CA GLU A 255 5.12 10.96 -32.17
C GLU A 255 5.29 10.12 -30.90
N PRO A 256 4.26 10.05 -30.02
CA PRO A 256 4.36 9.21 -28.84
C PRO A 256 4.44 7.74 -29.25
N LEU A 257 5.40 7.01 -28.67
CA LEU A 257 5.50 5.55 -28.81
C LEU A 257 4.21 4.87 -28.31
N MET A 258 3.62 5.44 -27.26
CA MET A 258 2.39 4.94 -26.67
C MET A 258 1.65 6.08 -25.94
N THR A 259 0.33 6.10 -26.07
CA THR A 259 -0.55 6.93 -25.23
C THR A 259 -1.52 6.03 -24.49
N VAL A 260 -1.45 6.04 -23.16
CA VAL A 260 -2.34 5.26 -22.31
C VAL A 260 -3.19 6.19 -21.46
N PHE A 261 -4.49 5.90 -21.37
CA PHE A 261 -5.37 6.52 -20.39
C PHE A 261 -5.35 5.68 -19.11
N HIS A 262 -4.82 6.25 -18.05
CA HIS A 262 -4.75 5.66 -16.73
C HIS A 262 -5.81 6.30 -15.83
N GLY A 263 -6.63 5.50 -15.16
CA GLY A 263 -7.49 6.00 -14.09
C GLY A 263 -6.85 5.71 -12.76
N SER A 264 -6.79 6.65 -11.82
CA SER A 264 -6.18 6.46 -10.49
C SER A 264 -7.01 5.55 -9.55
N GLN A 265 -7.71 4.54 -10.09
CA GLN A 265 -8.84 3.88 -9.43
C GLN A 265 -8.44 2.87 -8.36
N LEU A 266 -7.22 2.34 -8.40
CA LEU A 266 -6.69 1.46 -7.37
C LEU A 266 -5.22 1.81 -7.06
N PRO A 267 -4.76 1.58 -5.80
CA PRO A 267 -3.37 1.75 -5.41
C PRO A 267 -2.40 0.73 -6.05
N GLN A 268 -2.89 -0.10 -6.99
CA GLN A 268 -2.08 -1.13 -7.62
C GLN A 268 -1.29 -0.59 -8.79
N ARG A 269 -0.03 -1.01 -8.84
CA ARG A 269 0.97 -0.75 -9.87
C ARG A 269 0.43 -1.17 -11.23
N ASN A 270 0.21 -0.21 -12.11
CA ASN A 270 -0.10 -0.50 -13.49
C ASN A 270 1.18 -0.86 -14.21
N SER A 271 1.32 -2.13 -14.59
CA SER A 271 2.35 -2.57 -15.54
C SER A 271 1.88 -2.25 -16.96
N LEU A 272 2.47 -1.23 -17.57
CA LEU A 272 2.36 -0.98 -19.00
C LEU A 272 3.53 -1.66 -19.70
N ILE A 273 3.26 -2.39 -20.76
CA ILE A 273 4.33 -2.88 -21.63
C ILE A 273 4.47 -1.92 -22.78
N LEU A 274 5.63 -1.28 -22.84
CA LEU A 274 6.01 -0.43 -23.95
C LEU A 274 6.82 -1.26 -24.95
N PRO A 275 6.27 -1.63 -26.11
CA PRO A 275 7.07 -2.15 -27.20
C PRO A 275 8.05 -1.06 -27.64
N LEU A 276 9.31 -1.43 -27.80
CA LEU A 276 10.35 -0.54 -28.30
C LEU A 276 10.58 -0.81 -29.79
N PRO A 277 10.97 0.22 -30.57
CA PRO A 277 11.41 0.04 -31.94
C PRO A 277 12.51 -1.04 -32.06
N ALA A 278 12.52 -1.80 -33.16
CA ALA A 278 13.52 -2.87 -33.36
C ALA A 278 14.96 -2.36 -33.32
N ASP A 279 15.19 -1.11 -33.76
CA ASP A 279 16.48 -0.43 -33.72
C ASP A 279 16.87 0.03 -32.31
N ALA A 280 15.96 0.04 -31.32
CA ALA A 280 16.20 0.56 -29.97
C ALA A 280 17.46 -0.01 -29.29
N ARG A 281 17.80 -1.27 -29.57
CA ARG A 281 19.00 -1.93 -29.03
C ARG A 281 20.32 -1.34 -29.55
N GLU A 282 20.31 -0.68 -30.70
CA GLU A 282 21.50 -0.07 -31.31
C GLU A 282 21.75 1.34 -30.77
N ILE A 283 20.83 1.89 -29.98
CA ILE A 283 20.86 3.27 -29.50
C ILE A 283 21.16 3.28 -28.00
N GLU A 284 22.32 3.83 -27.65
CA GLU A 284 22.73 3.99 -26.26
C GLU A 284 23.08 5.45 -25.93
N PRO A 285 22.42 6.06 -24.92
CA PRO A 285 21.22 5.55 -24.22
C PRO A 285 19.90 5.76 -24.99
N PHE A 286 18.92 4.89 -24.75
CA PHE A 286 17.55 5.14 -25.20
C PHE A 286 16.79 5.96 -24.15
N LEU A 287 16.48 7.22 -24.48
CA LEU A 287 15.85 8.15 -23.55
C LEU A 287 14.33 8.18 -23.74
N LEU A 288 13.61 7.87 -22.65
CA LEU A 288 12.17 7.97 -22.55
C LEU A 288 11.75 9.27 -21.86
N ASN A 289 10.79 9.97 -22.46
CA ASN A 289 10.05 11.06 -21.83
C ASN A 289 8.63 10.57 -21.55
N ILE A 290 8.25 10.50 -20.28
CA ILE A 290 6.94 10.02 -19.86
C ILE A 290 6.16 11.21 -19.32
N HIS A 291 5.23 11.72 -20.13
CA HIS A 291 4.38 12.85 -19.80
C HIS A 291 3.13 12.36 -19.08
N PHE A 292 2.84 12.98 -17.95
CA PHE A 292 1.65 12.74 -17.16
C PHE A 292 0.76 13.98 -17.20
N ASP A 293 -0.39 13.83 -17.86
CA ASP A 293 -1.42 14.85 -17.89
C ASP A 293 -2.59 14.41 -17.02
N HIS A 294 -3.20 15.31 -16.25
CA HIS A 294 -4.46 15.05 -15.57
C HIS A 294 -5.60 15.82 -16.24
N PHE A 295 -6.80 15.24 -16.25
CA PHE A 295 -7.99 15.91 -16.77
C PHE A 295 -8.67 16.70 -15.65
N ASP A 296 -8.70 18.02 -15.79
CA ASP A 296 -9.49 18.90 -14.93
C ASP A 296 -10.94 18.90 -15.44
N ALA A 297 -11.78 18.14 -14.75
CA ALA A 297 -13.19 18.01 -15.12
C ALA A 297 -13.97 19.33 -15.00
N ALA A 298 -13.52 20.28 -14.16
CA ALA A 298 -14.20 21.56 -14.01
C ALA A 298 -13.95 22.49 -15.20
N LYS A 299 -12.76 22.38 -15.80
CA LYS A 299 -12.35 23.19 -16.96
C LYS A 299 -12.43 22.45 -18.30
N GLU A 300 -12.69 21.14 -18.27
CA GLU A 300 -12.67 20.24 -19.42
C GLU A 300 -11.35 20.27 -20.22
N VAL A 301 -10.22 20.50 -19.53
CA VAL A 301 -8.89 20.56 -20.14
C VAL A 301 -7.93 19.55 -19.53
N TRP A 302 -6.99 19.09 -20.36
CA TRP A 302 -5.83 18.32 -19.90
C TRP A 302 -4.74 19.28 -19.44
N ASN A 303 -4.30 19.12 -18.20
CA ASN A 303 -3.17 19.86 -17.65
C ASN A 303 -1.93 18.95 -17.63
N GLU A 304 -0.91 19.34 -18.38
CA GLU A 304 0.40 18.69 -18.29
C GLU A 304 1.00 19.01 -16.92
N THR A 305 1.34 17.96 -16.17
CA THR A 305 1.70 18.10 -14.75
C THR A 305 3.16 17.71 -14.53
N HIS A 306 3.56 16.55 -15.04
CA HIS A 306 4.90 16.00 -14.81
C HIS A 306 5.47 15.38 -16.06
N VAL A 307 6.79 15.51 -16.21
CA VAL A 307 7.57 14.79 -17.21
C VAL A 307 8.65 14.00 -16.48
N VAL A 308 8.60 12.69 -16.58
CA VAL A 308 9.63 11.80 -16.03
C VAL A 308 10.58 11.44 -17.16
N HIS A 309 11.84 11.84 -17.01
CA HIS A 309 12.92 11.46 -17.91
C HIS A 309 13.55 10.17 -17.41
N SER A 310 13.73 9.20 -18.30
CA SER A 310 14.35 7.93 -17.94
C SER A 310 15.32 7.46 -19.02
N GLU A 311 16.49 7.07 -18.56
CA GLU A 311 17.55 6.52 -19.41
C GLU A 311 17.50 5.00 -19.37
N LEU A 312 17.31 4.36 -20.54
CA LEU A 312 17.30 2.91 -20.65
C LEU A 312 18.65 2.41 -21.15
N ALA A 313 19.30 1.61 -20.32
CA ALA A 313 20.52 0.89 -20.68
C ALA A 313 20.18 -0.43 -21.40
N LEU A 314 19.63 -0.33 -22.62
CA LEU A 314 19.21 -1.51 -23.40
C LEU A 314 20.38 -2.45 -23.74
N ALA A 315 21.61 -1.94 -23.72
CA ALA A 315 22.87 -2.69 -23.75
C ALA A 315 22.93 -3.89 -22.79
N GLN A 316 22.27 -3.75 -21.64
CA GLN A 316 22.34 -4.69 -20.53
C GLN A 316 21.42 -5.90 -20.72
N ILE A 317 20.52 -5.85 -21.71
CA ILE A 317 19.65 -6.96 -22.04
C ILE A 317 20.49 -8.05 -22.73
N ASP A 318 20.61 -9.21 -22.10
CA ASP A 318 21.34 -10.33 -22.69
C ASP A 318 20.54 -10.93 -23.84
N THR A 319 20.91 -10.55 -25.05
CA THR A 319 20.30 -11.04 -26.29
C THR A 319 20.77 -12.44 -26.69
N ARG A 320 21.78 -12.99 -25.99
CA ARG A 320 22.28 -14.36 -26.18
C ARG A 320 21.44 -15.39 -25.43
N ALA A 321 20.40 -14.96 -24.72
CA ALA A 321 19.44 -15.84 -24.09
C ALA A 321 18.85 -16.81 -25.13
N GLU A 322 18.78 -18.09 -24.77
CA GLU A 322 18.09 -19.09 -25.58
C GLU A 322 16.60 -18.71 -25.72
N PRO A 323 15.98 -18.92 -26.90
CA PRO A 323 14.53 -18.86 -27.05
C PRO A 323 13.81 -19.71 -26.01
N LEU A 324 12.62 -19.28 -25.60
CA LEU A 324 11.80 -20.04 -24.66
C LEU A 324 11.46 -21.40 -25.26
N ARG A 325 11.66 -22.47 -24.47
CA ARG A 325 11.36 -23.84 -24.92
C ARG A 325 9.84 -24.06 -24.94
N PRO A 326 9.26 -24.50 -26.07
CA PRO A 326 7.84 -24.78 -26.14
C PRO A 326 7.49 -26.01 -25.29
N ILE A 327 6.41 -25.91 -24.52
CA ILE A 327 5.78 -27.02 -23.82
C ILE A 327 4.45 -27.31 -24.47
N GLU A 328 4.34 -28.52 -25.01
CA GLU A 328 3.15 -29.09 -25.63
C GLU A 328 2.83 -30.38 -24.89
N SER A 329 2.02 -30.27 -23.85
CA SER A 329 1.47 -31.40 -23.12
C SER A 329 -0.04 -31.26 -22.98
N GLU A 330 -0.74 -32.38 -23.03
CA GLU A 330 -2.20 -32.41 -22.91
C GLU A 330 -2.63 -31.87 -21.53
N GLU A 331 -1.84 -32.18 -20.50
CA GLU A 331 -2.04 -31.71 -19.13
C GLU A 331 -1.93 -30.17 -19.04
N ALA A 332 -0.87 -29.59 -19.63
CA ALA A 332 -0.73 -28.13 -19.67
C ALA A 332 -1.90 -27.48 -20.41
N GLU A 333 -2.30 -28.02 -21.56
CA GLU A 333 -3.44 -27.49 -22.31
C GLU A 333 -4.74 -27.56 -21.51
N GLN A 334 -5.03 -28.67 -20.82
CA GLN A 334 -6.20 -28.80 -19.96
C GLN A 334 -6.19 -27.77 -18.82
N VAL A 335 -5.03 -27.51 -18.22
CA VAL A 335 -4.86 -26.49 -17.18
C VAL A 335 -5.12 -25.09 -17.74
N ILE A 336 -4.58 -24.75 -18.93
CA ILE A 336 -4.81 -23.45 -19.58
C ILE A 336 -6.29 -23.29 -19.99
N ARG A 337 -6.92 -24.34 -20.54
CA ARG A 337 -8.36 -24.36 -20.83
C ARG A 337 -9.21 -24.12 -19.59
N SER A 338 -8.78 -24.66 -18.45
CA SER A 338 -9.46 -24.43 -17.18
C SER A 338 -9.33 -22.98 -16.71
N ALA A 339 -8.20 -22.33 -17.04
CA ALA A 339 -7.87 -20.96 -16.67
C ALA A 339 -8.56 -19.93 -17.57
N VAL A 340 -8.68 -20.16 -18.88
CA VAL A 340 -9.29 -19.23 -19.84
C VAL A 340 -10.56 -19.86 -20.40
N ARG A 341 -11.71 -19.43 -19.87
CA ARG A 341 -13.02 -19.96 -20.26
C ARG A 341 -13.64 -19.08 -21.35
N GLY A 342 -14.48 -19.68 -22.18
CA GLY A 342 -15.29 -18.95 -23.17
C GLY A 342 -16.32 -17.99 -22.59
N GLU A 343 -16.33 -17.74 -21.28
CA GLU A 343 -17.27 -16.81 -20.65
C GLU A 343 -16.79 -15.37 -20.85
N ILE A 344 -17.65 -14.54 -21.45
CA ILE A 344 -17.35 -13.15 -21.80
C ILE A 344 -18.38 -12.25 -21.14
N VAL A 345 -17.94 -11.21 -20.45
CA VAL A 345 -18.83 -10.19 -19.91
C VAL A 345 -18.83 -8.99 -20.84
N ARG A 346 -20.04 -8.52 -21.21
CA ARG A 346 -20.24 -7.32 -22.02
C ARG A 346 -21.04 -6.30 -21.24
N TRP A 347 -20.58 -5.06 -21.24
CA TRP A 347 -21.23 -3.91 -20.60
C TRP A 347 -21.74 -2.95 -21.68
N GLY A 348 -22.83 -2.24 -21.40
CA GLY A 348 -23.40 -1.28 -22.34
C GLY A 348 -22.58 0.02 -22.49
N GLU A 349 -21.73 0.34 -21.52
CA GLU A 349 -20.96 1.58 -21.46
C GLU A 349 -19.55 1.33 -20.89
N GLY A 350 -18.59 2.20 -21.23
CA GLY A 350 -17.21 2.18 -20.69
C GLY A 350 -16.12 2.03 -21.76
N ILE A 351 -14.85 2.19 -21.35
CA ILE A 351 -13.70 2.23 -22.29
C ILE A 351 -13.39 0.85 -22.90
N HIS A 352 -13.52 -0.22 -22.11
CA HIS A 352 -13.37 -1.60 -22.57
C HIS A 352 -14.63 -2.38 -22.20
N PRO A 353 -15.67 -2.27 -23.03
CA PRO A 353 -17.00 -2.77 -22.70
C PRO A 353 -17.14 -4.29 -22.88
N VAL A 354 -16.06 -5.02 -23.18
CA VAL A 354 -16.04 -6.48 -23.27
C VAL A 354 -14.82 -7.03 -22.53
N ARG A 355 -14.99 -8.12 -21.78
CA ARG A 355 -13.87 -8.80 -21.11
C ARG A 355 -14.01 -10.30 -21.14
N PHE A 356 -12.87 -10.96 -21.19
CA PHE A 356 -12.73 -12.41 -21.07
C PHE A 356 -12.65 -12.80 -19.60
N ARG A 357 -13.37 -13.85 -19.20
CA ARG A 357 -13.18 -14.45 -17.89
C ARG A 357 -11.98 -15.39 -17.94
N TYR A 358 -10.95 -15.04 -17.17
CA TYR A 358 -9.78 -15.90 -16.96
C TYR A 358 -9.45 -16.00 -15.47
N MET A 359 -8.75 -17.05 -15.07
CA MET A 359 -8.36 -17.37 -13.68
C MET A 359 -6.91 -17.88 -13.67
N PRO A 360 -5.89 -17.00 -13.63
CA PRO A 360 -4.49 -17.41 -13.72
C PRO A 360 -4.09 -18.35 -12.58
N GLN A 361 -4.78 -18.28 -11.43
CA GLN A 361 -4.54 -19.13 -10.26
C GLN A 361 -4.73 -20.62 -10.56
N ARG A 362 -5.53 -20.97 -11.58
CA ARG A 362 -5.70 -22.37 -12.01
C ARG A 362 -4.44 -22.95 -12.64
N THR A 363 -3.52 -22.09 -13.08
CA THR A 363 -2.22 -22.49 -13.62
C THR A 363 -1.15 -22.65 -12.54
N PHE A 364 -1.48 -22.45 -11.26
CA PHE A 364 -0.54 -22.59 -10.14
C PHE A 364 -0.43 -24.05 -9.69
N VAL A 365 -0.09 -24.91 -10.64
CA VAL A 365 0.06 -26.37 -10.49
C VAL A 365 1.50 -26.77 -10.81
N ALA A 366 1.97 -27.88 -10.25
CA ALA A 366 3.38 -28.29 -10.35
C ALA A 366 3.82 -28.60 -11.79
N GLU A 367 2.88 -29.05 -12.63
CA GLU A 367 3.09 -29.36 -14.05
C GLU A 367 3.50 -28.12 -14.88
N LEU A 368 3.22 -26.93 -14.35
CA LEU A 368 3.58 -25.66 -14.98
C LEU A 368 4.65 -24.88 -14.20
N ASP A 369 5.40 -25.55 -13.31
CA ASP A 369 6.57 -24.95 -12.67
C ASP A 369 7.57 -24.47 -13.73
N ASP A 370 8.06 -23.23 -13.58
CA ASP A 370 8.98 -22.56 -14.51
C ASP A 370 8.44 -22.38 -15.95
N VAL A 371 7.11 -22.34 -16.10
CA VAL A 371 6.45 -22.08 -17.39
C VAL A 371 5.86 -20.67 -17.41
N ALA A 372 6.28 -19.85 -18.37
CA ALA A 372 5.55 -18.61 -18.67
C ALA A 372 4.35 -18.92 -19.56
N ILE A 373 3.23 -18.33 -19.20
CA ILE A 373 2.06 -18.31 -20.05
C ILE A 373 2.05 -16.97 -20.76
N GLY A 374 2.10 -17.00 -22.09
CA GLY A 374 1.90 -15.83 -22.92
C GLY A 374 0.96 -16.21 -24.04
N ILE A 375 -0.26 -15.70 -23.99
CA ILE A 375 -1.32 -16.12 -24.88
C ILE A 375 -1.94 -14.94 -25.61
N GLU A 376 -2.29 -15.20 -26.86
CA GLU A 376 -3.13 -14.34 -27.67
C GLU A 376 -4.54 -14.94 -27.69
N VAL A 377 -5.51 -14.16 -27.22
CA VAL A 377 -6.92 -14.57 -27.19
C VAL A 377 -7.68 -13.73 -28.21
N THR A 378 -8.25 -14.39 -29.21
CA THR A 378 -8.98 -13.76 -30.31
C THR A 378 -10.45 -14.15 -30.23
N LEU A 379 -11.31 -13.17 -29.98
CA LEU A 379 -12.76 -13.32 -30.03
C LEU A 379 -13.26 -13.12 -31.45
N LYS A 380 -14.09 -14.05 -31.92
CA LYS A 380 -14.68 -14.03 -33.25
C LYS A 380 -16.19 -14.13 -33.20
N ARG A 381 -16.86 -13.42 -34.11
CA ARG A 381 -18.29 -13.48 -34.39
C ARG A 381 -18.45 -14.01 -35.80
N ASP A 382 -19.07 -15.18 -35.96
CA ASP A 382 -19.27 -15.82 -37.27
C ASP A 382 -17.95 -15.97 -38.06
N GLY A 383 -16.85 -16.23 -37.34
CA GLY A 383 -15.49 -16.33 -37.88
C GLY A 383 -14.74 -15.00 -38.05
N GLU A 384 -15.42 -13.86 -37.99
CA GLU A 384 -14.79 -12.53 -38.09
C GLU A 384 -14.24 -12.06 -36.75
N LYS A 385 -13.02 -11.51 -36.76
CA LYS A 385 -12.33 -11.03 -35.57
C LYS A 385 -13.06 -9.81 -34.98
N ALA A 386 -13.59 -9.96 -33.77
CA ALA A 386 -14.29 -8.90 -33.05
C ALA A 386 -13.38 -8.24 -31.98
N ARG A 387 -12.51 -9.01 -31.34
CA ARG A 387 -11.57 -8.49 -30.32
C ARG A 387 -10.32 -9.36 -30.25
N GLN A 388 -9.19 -8.77 -29.90
CA GLN A 388 -7.97 -9.49 -29.55
C GLN A 388 -7.32 -8.90 -28.31
N ILE A 389 -6.88 -9.78 -27.43
CA ILE A 389 -6.12 -9.44 -26.24
C ILE A 389 -4.89 -10.34 -26.17
N THR A 390 -3.77 -9.77 -25.75
CA THR A 390 -2.60 -10.53 -25.33
C THR A 390 -2.56 -10.55 -23.80
N MET A 391 -2.21 -11.69 -23.22
CA MET A 391 -2.12 -11.85 -21.77
C MET A 391 -0.85 -12.62 -21.44
N TRP A 392 -0.19 -12.27 -20.34
CA TRP A 392 0.98 -13.00 -19.86
C TRP A 392 0.98 -13.13 -18.34
N TRP A 393 1.48 -14.25 -17.84
CA TRP A 393 1.73 -14.49 -16.43
C TRP A 393 2.70 -15.65 -16.21
N MET A 394 3.22 -15.75 -14.99
CA MET A 394 3.96 -16.92 -14.54
C MET A 394 3.00 -17.98 -14.00
N ALA A 395 3.08 -19.19 -14.53
CA ALA A 395 2.40 -20.35 -13.98
C ALA A 395 3.31 -21.09 -12.98
N GLY A 396 2.79 -22.17 -12.39
CA GLY A 396 3.55 -23.00 -11.46
C GLY A 396 3.12 -22.85 -10.00
N SER A 397 3.30 -23.92 -9.25
CA SER A 397 3.04 -24.00 -7.81
C SER A 397 3.95 -23.06 -6.99
N ASN A 398 5.18 -22.82 -7.46
CA ASN A 398 6.14 -21.93 -6.80
C ASN A 398 5.66 -20.47 -6.72
N ILE A 399 4.81 -20.03 -7.65
CA ILE A 399 4.24 -18.68 -7.67
C ILE A 399 3.24 -18.46 -6.53
N ALA A 400 2.55 -19.50 -6.07
CA ALA A 400 1.57 -19.39 -4.98
C ALA A 400 2.21 -18.86 -3.68
N ASN A 401 3.48 -19.20 -3.43
CA ASN A 401 4.20 -18.80 -2.22
C ASN A 401 4.85 -17.40 -2.32
N LEU A 402 5.02 -16.86 -3.52
CA LEU A 402 5.59 -15.54 -3.75
C LEU A 402 4.52 -14.46 -3.54
N GLN A 403 4.09 -14.25 -2.29
CA GLN A 403 3.05 -13.26 -1.95
C GLN A 403 3.43 -11.80 -2.25
N LEU A 404 4.72 -11.48 -2.42
CA LEU A 404 5.19 -10.08 -2.45
C LEU A 404 5.40 -9.48 -3.84
N ASP A 405 5.35 -10.27 -4.92
CA ASP A 405 5.60 -9.74 -6.28
C ASP A 405 4.68 -10.29 -7.38
N ARG A 406 3.49 -10.82 -7.00
CA ARG A 406 2.48 -11.34 -7.94
C ARG A 406 2.06 -10.37 -9.05
N ASN A 407 2.33 -9.08 -8.88
CA ASN A 407 1.96 -8.03 -9.82
C ASN A 407 3.03 -7.71 -10.88
N ARG A 408 4.28 -8.20 -10.74
CA ARG A 408 5.33 -7.85 -11.71
C ARG A 408 5.24 -8.64 -13.01
N ASN A 409 4.71 -9.85 -12.94
CA ASN A 409 4.79 -10.79 -14.06
C ASN A 409 3.42 -11.05 -14.73
N PHE A 410 2.34 -10.48 -14.22
CA PHE A 410 1.01 -10.57 -14.82
C PHE A 410 0.69 -9.30 -15.61
N GLY A 411 0.14 -9.43 -16.80
CA GLY A 411 -0.46 -8.31 -17.50
C GLY A 411 -1.26 -8.71 -18.73
N TYR A 412 -1.92 -7.73 -19.33
CA TYR A 412 -2.67 -7.90 -20.56
C TYR A 412 -2.68 -6.61 -21.39
N GLU A 413 -2.96 -6.75 -22.69
CA GLU A 413 -3.03 -5.64 -23.64
C GLU A 413 -4.09 -5.94 -24.70
N VAL A 414 -4.98 -4.98 -24.96
CA VAL A 414 -6.00 -5.10 -26.01
C VAL A 414 -5.39 -4.62 -27.33
N THR A 415 -5.12 -5.54 -28.25
CA THR A 415 -4.43 -5.24 -29.52
C THR A 415 -5.41 -4.95 -30.66
N TYR A 416 -6.68 -5.35 -30.54
CA TYR A 416 -7.71 -5.10 -31.54
C TYR A 416 -9.10 -5.10 -30.93
N GLU A 417 -9.98 -4.20 -31.36
CA GLU A 417 -11.37 -4.13 -30.93
C GLU A 417 -12.26 -3.57 -32.05
N ASN A 418 -13.30 -4.30 -32.44
CA ASN A 418 -14.30 -3.89 -33.43
C ASN A 418 -15.65 -3.71 -32.75
N HIS A 419 -16.04 -2.45 -32.53
CA HIS A 419 -17.28 -2.11 -31.80
C HIS A 419 -18.54 -2.56 -32.53
N ASP A 420 -18.57 -2.51 -33.86
CA ASP A 420 -19.74 -2.91 -34.65
C ASP A 420 -20.02 -4.40 -34.52
N LEU A 421 -18.99 -5.24 -34.50
CA LEU A 421 -19.17 -6.68 -34.27
C LEU A 421 -19.61 -6.98 -32.84
N LEU A 422 -19.05 -6.26 -31.85
CA LEU A 422 -19.32 -6.46 -30.43
C LEU A 422 -20.71 -5.98 -29.98
N PHE A 423 -21.20 -4.88 -30.57
CA PHE A 423 -22.44 -4.19 -30.14
C PHE A 423 -23.50 -4.07 -31.23
N GLY A 424 -23.19 -4.43 -32.47
CA GLY A 424 -24.12 -4.33 -33.58
C GLY A 424 -25.27 -5.34 -33.48
N PRO A 425 -26.38 -5.07 -34.20
CA PRO A 425 -27.55 -5.94 -34.21
C PRO A 425 -27.21 -7.38 -34.64
N GLY A 426 -27.97 -8.34 -34.13
CA GLY A 426 -27.78 -9.78 -34.41
C GLY A 426 -26.70 -10.48 -33.57
N GLY A 427 -26.10 -9.80 -32.59
CA GLY A 427 -25.06 -10.40 -31.75
C GLY A 427 -25.55 -11.53 -30.84
N GLN A 428 -26.87 -11.63 -30.60
CA GLN A 428 -27.45 -12.69 -29.75
C GLN A 428 -27.53 -14.05 -30.46
N ASP A 429 -27.69 -14.06 -31.78
CA ASP A 429 -27.84 -15.30 -32.57
C ASP A 429 -26.54 -15.71 -33.29
N ALA A 430 -25.50 -14.88 -33.18
CA ALA A 430 -24.22 -15.13 -33.85
C ALA A 430 -23.42 -16.25 -33.18
N GLU A 431 -22.65 -16.99 -33.98
CA GLU A 431 -21.72 -17.98 -33.45
C GLU A 431 -20.47 -17.27 -32.93
N TRP A 432 -20.33 -17.23 -31.61
CA TRP A 432 -19.16 -16.67 -30.96
C TRP A 432 -18.14 -17.75 -30.63
N THR A 433 -16.91 -17.54 -31.04
CA THR A 433 -15.78 -18.43 -30.76
C THR A 433 -14.60 -17.64 -30.22
N MET A 434 -13.79 -18.30 -29.42
CA MET A 434 -12.58 -17.74 -28.83
C MET A 434 -11.40 -18.65 -29.14
N ASP A 435 -10.45 -18.12 -29.90
CA ASP A 435 -9.17 -18.78 -30.18
C ASP A 435 -8.14 -18.35 -29.14
N VAL A 436 -7.48 -19.31 -28.50
CA VAL A 436 -6.41 -19.10 -27.54
C VAL A 436 -5.14 -19.73 -28.09
N VAL A 437 -4.09 -18.92 -28.28
CA VAL A 437 -2.83 -19.36 -28.90
C VAL A 437 -1.65 -18.94 -28.05
N GLY A 438 -0.79 -19.90 -27.68
CA GLY A 438 0.48 -19.66 -27.01
C GLY A 438 1.48 -18.96 -27.93
N LYS A 439 2.12 -17.89 -27.43
CA LYS A 439 3.10 -17.10 -28.18
C LYS A 439 4.35 -16.86 -27.32
N PRO A 440 5.55 -17.23 -27.82
CA PRO A 440 6.79 -17.07 -27.05
C PRO A 440 7.14 -15.60 -26.78
N SER A 441 6.90 -14.70 -27.75
CA SER A 441 7.15 -13.26 -27.61
C SER A 441 6.28 -12.62 -26.53
N ILE A 442 5.05 -13.10 -26.33
CA ILE A 442 4.16 -12.67 -25.25
C ILE A 442 4.63 -13.31 -23.94
N ALA A 443 5.02 -14.58 -23.94
CA ALA A 443 5.45 -15.29 -22.74
C ALA A 443 6.74 -14.71 -22.14
N ALA A 444 7.65 -14.23 -23.00
CA ALA A 444 8.87 -13.54 -22.58
C ALA A 444 8.60 -12.30 -21.69
N ARG A 445 7.38 -11.73 -21.76
CA ARG A 445 6.93 -10.62 -20.91
C ARG A 445 6.76 -11.00 -19.45
N ALA A 446 6.55 -12.29 -19.14
CA ALA A 446 6.45 -12.79 -17.77
C ALA A 446 7.81 -12.91 -17.05
N GLN A 447 8.92 -12.75 -17.79
CA GLN A 447 10.33 -12.79 -17.33
C GLN A 447 10.75 -14.12 -16.67
N THR A 448 12.08 -14.34 -16.55
CA THR A 448 12.71 -15.34 -15.65
C THR A 448 12.47 -16.84 -15.90
N VAL A 449 11.94 -17.26 -17.05
CA VAL A 449 11.71 -18.69 -17.35
C VAL A 449 12.51 -19.21 -18.54
N GLY A 450 12.70 -20.53 -18.57
CA GLY A 450 13.27 -21.24 -19.71
C GLY A 450 12.24 -21.83 -20.68
N SER A 451 10.95 -21.82 -20.32
CA SER A 451 9.89 -22.48 -21.08
C SER A 451 8.59 -21.68 -21.16
N TYR A 452 7.78 -21.96 -22.18
CA TYR A 452 6.45 -21.38 -22.35
C TYR A 452 5.45 -22.39 -22.91
N TRP A 453 4.16 -22.16 -22.64
CA TRP A 453 3.10 -22.94 -23.28
C TRP A 453 2.90 -22.51 -24.74
N SER A 454 3.05 -23.45 -25.70
CA SER A 454 2.92 -23.19 -27.14
C SER A 454 1.64 -23.73 -27.78
N GLY A 455 0.75 -24.32 -26.99
CA GLY A 455 -0.50 -24.90 -27.48
C GLY A 455 -1.46 -23.89 -28.12
N ALA A 456 -2.48 -24.42 -28.78
CA ALA A 456 -3.53 -23.61 -29.38
C ALA A 456 -4.87 -24.34 -29.33
N TYR A 457 -5.93 -23.62 -28.98
CA TYR A 457 -7.28 -24.18 -28.99
C TYR A 457 -8.36 -23.15 -29.27
N THR A 458 -9.50 -23.64 -29.76
CA THR A 458 -10.73 -22.86 -29.91
C THR A 458 -11.78 -23.37 -28.92
N VAL A 459 -12.52 -22.45 -28.30
CA VAL A 459 -13.70 -22.77 -27.49
C VAL A 459 -14.89 -21.91 -27.91
N PRO A 460 -16.13 -22.41 -27.79
CA PRO A 460 -17.31 -21.58 -27.89
C PRO A 460 -17.25 -20.44 -26.87
N ALA A 461 -17.70 -19.26 -27.27
CA ALA A 461 -17.76 -18.09 -26.41
C ALA A 461 -19.22 -17.75 -26.06
N GLU A 462 -19.48 -17.54 -24.76
CA GLU A 462 -20.79 -17.22 -24.23
C GLU A 462 -20.78 -15.82 -23.62
N PHE A 463 -21.69 -14.97 -24.07
CA PHE A 463 -21.83 -13.60 -23.55
C PHE A 463 -22.76 -13.55 -22.35
N ARG A 464 -22.32 -12.84 -21.32
CA ARG A 464 -23.14 -12.37 -20.22
C ARG A 464 -23.21 -10.86 -20.28
N ASP A 465 -24.37 -10.35 -20.66
CA ASP A 465 -24.64 -8.90 -20.65
C ASP A 465 -24.81 -8.41 -19.22
N SER A 466 -24.07 -7.35 -18.88
CA SER A 466 -24.16 -6.66 -17.61
C SER A 466 -24.85 -5.33 -17.81
N GLY A 467 -25.91 -5.08 -17.05
CA GLY A 467 -26.59 -3.78 -17.00
C GLY A 467 -25.81 -2.69 -16.23
N ARG A 468 -24.56 -2.95 -15.86
CA ARG A 468 -23.66 -1.99 -15.18
C ARG A 468 -22.76 -1.30 -16.21
N VAL A 469 -22.14 -0.19 -15.81
CA VAL A 469 -21.04 0.40 -16.57
C VAL A 469 -19.82 -0.52 -16.46
N ALA A 470 -19.05 -0.66 -17.53
CA ALA A 470 -17.84 -1.47 -17.50
C ALA A 470 -16.93 -1.00 -16.36
N PRO A 471 -16.44 -1.92 -15.51
CA PRO A 471 -15.41 -1.57 -14.55
C PRO A 471 -14.23 -0.98 -15.31
N THR A 472 -13.58 0.02 -14.72
CA THR A 472 -12.31 0.53 -15.27
C THR A 472 -11.33 -0.61 -15.47
N PRO A 473 -10.46 -0.58 -16.52
CA PRO A 473 -9.53 -1.66 -16.87
C PRO A 473 -8.92 -2.38 -15.65
N GLU A 474 -8.56 -1.62 -14.62
CA GLU A 474 -7.86 -2.05 -13.42
C GLU A 474 -8.72 -2.77 -12.36
N SER A 475 -10.04 -2.55 -12.30
CA SER A 475 -10.88 -2.98 -11.16
C SER A 475 -11.38 -4.42 -11.21
N TRP A 476 -11.10 -5.16 -12.29
CA TRP A 476 -11.52 -6.54 -12.44
C TRP A 476 -10.30 -7.47 -12.46
N ARG A 477 -9.76 -7.74 -11.27
CA ARG A 477 -9.15 -9.05 -11.01
C ARG A 477 -10.29 -10.04 -10.78
N PRO A 478 -10.18 -11.30 -11.22
CA PRO A 478 -11.21 -12.32 -10.98
C PRO A 478 -11.60 -12.37 -9.49
N GLU A 479 -10.64 -12.16 -8.60
CA GLU A 479 -10.78 -12.15 -7.14
C GLU A 479 -11.69 -11.04 -6.56
N HIS A 480 -12.06 -10.01 -7.33
CA HIS A 480 -12.79 -8.83 -6.83
C HIS A 480 -14.18 -8.62 -7.43
N ASP A 481 -14.62 -9.49 -8.33
CA ASP A 481 -15.99 -9.42 -8.82
C ASP A 481 -16.95 -9.95 -7.74
N PRO A 482 -17.91 -9.15 -7.23
CA PRO A 482 -18.87 -9.65 -6.25
C PRO A 482 -19.74 -10.80 -6.80
N ASP A 483 -19.92 -10.90 -8.13
CA ASP A 483 -20.59 -12.04 -8.77
C ASP A 483 -19.67 -13.27 -8.86
N TYR A 484 -18.37 -13.12 -8.57
CA TYR A 484 -17.37 -14.20 -8.54
C TYR A 484 -17.27 -14.84 -7.15
N VAL A 485 -17.45 -14.07 -6.07
CA VAL A 485 -17.35 -14.57 -4.68
C VAL A 485 -18.52 -15.49 -4.28
N SER A 486 -19.64 -15.44 -5.00
CA SER A 486 -20.81 -16.28 -4.74
C SER A 486 -20.73 -17.68 -5.35
N GLY A 487 -19.80 -17.93 -6.28
CA GLY A 487 -19.47 -19.28 -6.72
C GLY A 487 -18.39 -19.85 -5.81
N GLU A 488 -18.59 -21.04 -5.26
CA GLU A 488 -17.54 -21.78 -4.54
C GLU A 488 -16.25 -21.72 -5.37
N VAL A 489 -15.24 -21.01 -4.86
CA VAL A 489 -13.88 -21.20 -5.34
C VAL A 489 -13.62 -22.68 -5.08
N PRO A 490 -13.51 -23.54 -6.10
CA PRO A 490 -13.25 -24.94 -5.85
C PRO A 490 -11.99 -24.99 -4.98
N ALA A 491 -12.07 -25.73 -3.87
CA ALA A 491 -10.91 -25.91 -3.00
C ALA A 491 -9.71 -26.25 -3.89
N PRO A 492 -8.52 -25.68 -3.62
CA PRO A 492 -7.33 -26.01 -4.39
C PRO A 492 -7.29 -27.53 -4.53
N ILE A 493 -7.13 -28.00 -5.78
CA ILE A 493 -7.05 -29.43 -6.08
C ILE A 493 -6.04 -29.98 -5.09
N LYS A 494 -6.49 -30.85 -4.16
CA LYS A 494 -5.59 -31.42 -3.19
C LYS A 494 -4.45 -32.09 -3.98
N PRO A 495 -3.18 -31.86 -3.63
CA PRO A 495 -2.08 -32.59 -4.26
C PRO A 495 -2.42 -34.08 -4.16
N PHE A 496 -2.25 -34.80 -5.27
CA PHE A 496 -2.49 -36.23 -5.36
C PHE A 496 -1.74 -36.93 -4.22
N ASP A 497 -2.47 -37.43 -3.23
CA ASP A 497 -1.92 -38.21 -2.13
C ASP A 497 -1.87 -39.67 -2.60
N PRO A 498 -0.67 -40.26 -2.79
CA PRO A 498 -0.56 -41.66 -3.21
C PRO A 498 -1.22 -42.63 -2.22
N ASP A 499 -1.39 -42.22 -0.95
CA ASP A 499 -1.97 -43.05 0.11
C ASP A 499 -3.52 -43.10 0.07
N ASP A 500 -4.18 -42.26 -0.75
CA ASP A 500 -5.64 -42.28 -0.91
C ASP A 500 -6.13 -43.41 -1.84
N GLN A 501 -5.25 -44.12 -2.57
CA GLN A 501 -5.65 -45.29 -3.38
C GLN A 501 -5.95 -46.55 -2.56
N ASP A 502 -5.41 -46.66 -1.34
CA ASP A 502 -5.61 -47.88 -0.54
C ASP A 502 -6.93 -47.87 0.26
N GLN A 503 -7.63 -46.73 0.35
CA GLN A 503 -8.89 -46.65 1.12
C GLN A 503 -10.15 -47.03 0.32
N ASP A 504 -10.10 -47.06 -1.01
CA ASP A 504 -11.25 -47.39 -1.86
C ASP A 504 -11.29 -48.86 -2.32
N MET A 505 -10.32 -49.70 -1.92
CA MET A 505 -10.40 -51.17 -2.13
C MET A 505 -11.03 -51.93 -0.94
N GLU A 506 -11.38 -51.27 0.16
CA GLU A 506 -12.07 -51.89 1.31
C GLU A 506 -13.54 -51.43 1.49
N ARG A 507 -14.18 -50.85 0.47
CA ARG A 507 -15.62 -50.51 0.49
C ARG A 507 -16.45 -51.25 -0.54
#